data_AF-A0A536BV21-F1
#
_entry.id   AF-A0A536BV21-F1
#
_cell.length_a   1.000
_cell.length_b   1.000
_cell.length_c   1.000
_cell.angle_alpha   90.00
_cell.angle_beta   90.00
_cell.angle_gamma   90.00
#
_symmetry.space_group_name_H-M   'P 1'
#
loop_
_entity.id
_entity.type
_entity.pdbx_description
1 polymer ?
#
loop_
_entity_poly.entity_id
_entity_poly.type
_entity_poly.pdbx_seq_one_letter_code
_entity_poly.pdbx_strand_id
1 'polypeptide(L)'
;MNLQPFHQWFVLLHILGVLGLLLAHGASVAVAFRLRSERDPIRIKALLELSNAYLNAMYGGLLVLLLFGILAGISGAFWTSGKLWIWAALVVLVGIVVGMYLVALPFFNNVRHAVGLATFDDVRKGLQPPEPVSASDLETLLASSAPMTTALTGVGGLAIIAWLMVLKPF
;
A
#
# COMPACT_ATOMS: atom_id res chain seq x y z
N MET A 1 17.32 -25.50 13.03
CA MET A 1 16.08 -26.21 12.68
C MET A 1 16.07 -26.41 11.17
N ASN A 2 15.80 -27.62 10.66
CA ASN A 2 15.65 -27.83 9.22
C ASN A 2 14.25 -27.36 8.77
N LEU A 3 14.20 -26.32 7.94
CA LEU A 3 12.95 -25.72 7.43
C LEU A 3 12.61 -26.15 6.01
N GLN A 4 13.47 -26.92 5.35
CA GLN A 4 13.32 -27.33 3.95
C GLN A 4 11.98 -28.05 3.66
N PRO A 5 11.46 -28.96 4.52
CA PRO A 5 10.19 -29.65 4.25
C PRO A 5 8.99 -28.71 4.10
N PHE A 6 9.07 -27.49 4.65
CA PHE A 6 8.00 -26.50 4.63
C PHE A 6 8.20 -25.43 3.54
N HIS A 7 9.25 -25.53 2.71
CA HIS A 7 9.60 -24.49 1.75
C HIS A 7 8.44 -24.13 0.82
N GLN A 8 7.75 -25.12 0.24
CA GLN A 8 6.62 -24.87 -0.65
C GLN A 8 5.43 -24.23 0.06
N TRP A 9 5.20 -24.55 1.34
CA TRP A 9 4.17 -23.90 2.15
C TRP A 9 4.49 -22.43 2.40
N PHE A 10 5.74 -22.08 2.66
CA PHE A 10 6.15 -20.69 2.79
C PHE A 10 5.99 -19.92 1.48
N VAL A 11 6.36 -20.52 0.35
CA VAL A 11 6.12 -19.89 -0.97
C VAL A 11 4.63 -19.67 -1.23
N LEU A 12 3.79 -20.67 -0.95
CA LEU A 12 2.34 -20.53 -1.09
C LEU A 12 1.80 -19.39 -0.22
N LEU A 13 2.14 -19.38 1.07
CA LEU A 13 1.67 -18.35 2.01
C LEU A 13 2.19 -16.96 1.65
N HIS A 14 3.41 -16.85 1.14
CA HIS A 14 3.94 -15.61 0.58
C HIS A 14 3.07 -15.11 -0.58
N ILE A 15 2.74 -15.97 -1.54
CA ILE A 15 1.88 -15.62 -2.68
C ILE A 15 0.47 -15.23 -2.20
N LEU A 16 -0.11 -15.98 -1.26
CA LEU A 16 -1.41 -15.61 -0.65
C LEU A 16 -1.33 -14.26 0.06
N GLY A 17 -0.20 -13.94 0.69
CA GLY A 17 0.08 -12.61 1.23
C GLY A 17 0.10 -11.52 0.16
N VAL A 18 0.75 -11.76 -0.99
CA VAL A 18 0.69 -10.86 -2.16
C VAL A 18 -0.76 -10.63 -2.59
N LEU A 19 -1.53 -11.70 -2.79
CA LEU A 19 -2.91 -11.61 -3.26
C LEU A 19 -3.80 -10.86 -2.27
N GLY A 20 -3.70 -11.17 -0.98
CA GLY A 20 -4.43 -10.48 0.08
C GLY A 20 -4.06 -8.99 0.16
N LEU A 21 -2.77 -8.68 0.06
CA LEU A 21 -2.27 -7.31 -0.01
C LEU A 21 -2.88 -6.58 -1.21
N LEU A 22 -2.79 -7.15 -2.42
CA LEU A 22 -3.28 -6.50 -3.64
C LEU A 22 -4.81 -6.31 -3.63
N LEU A 23 -5.57 -7.25 -3.10
CA LEU A 23 -7.03 -7.12 -2.99
C LEU A 23 -7.42 -5.98 -2.03
N ALA A 24 -6.87 -5.99 -0.81
CA ALA A 24 -7.18 -4.96 0.19
C ALA A 24 -6.65 -3.59 -0.22
N HIS A 25 -5.42 -3.52 -0.73
CA HIS A 25 -4.81 -2.29 -1.22
C HIS A 25 -5.54 -1.76 -2.47
N GLY A 26 -5.91 -2.64 -3.40
CA GLY A 26 -6.63 -2.30 -4.63
C GLY A 26 -7.98 -1.64 -4.36
N ALA A 27 -8.68 -2.03 -3.30
CA ALA A 27 -9.90 -1.35 -2.85
C ALA A 27 -9.64 0.13 -2.47
N SER A 28 -8.54 0.41 -1.75
CA SER A 28 -8.13 1.78 -1.41
C SER A 28 -7.71 2.59 -2.65
N VAL A 29 -7.02 1.95 -3.59
CA VAL A 29 -6.68 2.57 -4.89
C VAL A 29 -7.95 2.94 -5.67
N ALA A 30 -8.94 2.05 -5.72
CA ALA A 30 -10.22 2.33 -6.36
C ALA A 30 -10.95 3.53 -5.72
N VAL A 31 -10.90 3.65 -4.38
CA VAL A 31 -11.40 4.83 -3.67
C VAL A 31 -10.67 6.09 -4.13
N ALA A 32 -9.33 6.08 -4.19
CA ALA A 32 -8.54 7.23 -4.61
C ALA A 32 -8.94 7.74 -6.00
N PHE A 33 -9.19 6.82 -6.94
CA PHE A 33 -9.69 7.16 -8.27
C PHE A 33 -11.15 7.66 -8.25
N ARG A 34 -12.02 7.03 -7.45
CA ARG A 34 -13.43 7.44 -7.35
C ARG A 34 -13.60 8.83 -6.76
N LEU A 35 -12.75 9.21 -5.81
CA LEU A 35 -12.75 10.54 -5.20
C LEU A 35 -12.58 11.66 -6.25
N ARG A 36 -11.79 11.44 -7.30
CA ARG A 36 -11.56 12.44 -8.36
C ARG A 36 -12.84 12.89 -9.06
N SER A 37 -13.85 12.02 -9.14
CA SER A 37 -15.14 12.29 -9.77
C SER A 37 -16.29 12.51 -8.77
N GLU A 38 -16.04 12.46 -7.47
CA GLU A 38 -17.07 12.72 -6.46
C GLU A 38 -17.09 14.21 -6.08
N ARG A 39 -18.28 14.75 -5.82
CA ARG A 39 -18.50 16.15 -5.42
C ARG A 39 -19.35 16.27 -4.16
N ASP A 40 -20.12 15.23 -3.83
CA ASP A 40 -20.90 15.18 -2.61
C ASP A 40 -19.98 14.90 -1.40
N PRO A 41 -19.83 15.86 -0.45
CA PRO A 41 -18.98 15.69 0.73
C PRO A 41 -19.38 14.48 1.58
N ILE A 42 -20.67 14.11 1.63
CA ILE A 42 -21.14 12.95 2.39
C ILE A 42 -20.58 11.66 1.77
N ARG A 43 -20.62 11.54 0.44
CA ARG A 43 -20.06 10.39 -0.28
C ARG A 43 -18.53 10.33 -0.17
N ILE A 44 -17.85 11.48 -0.20
CA ILE A 44 -16.41 11.55 0.00
C ILE A 44 -16.04 11.01 1.39
N LYS A 45 -16.75 11.43 2.44
CA LYS A 45 -16.52 10.91 3.81
C LYS A 45 -16.69 9.39 3.87
N ALA A 46 -17.77 8.86 3.30
CA ALA A 46 -18.01 7.41 3.27
C ALA A 46 -16.91 6.64 2.51
N LEU A 47 -16.43 7.18 1.39
CA LEU A 47 -15.31 6.60 0.63
C LEU A 47 -14.01 6.59 1.45
N LEU A 48 -13.71 7.68 2.17
CA LEU A 48 -12.53 7.79 3.03
C LEU A 48 -12.59 6.83 4.23
N GLU A 49 -13.77 6.60 4.80
CA GLU A 49 -13.99 5.59 5.84
C GLU A 49 -13.80 4.18 5.30
N LEU A 50 -14.37 3.88 4.13
CA LEU A 50 -14.19 2.60 3.45
C LEU A 50 -12.71 2.32 3.17
N SER A 51 -11.96 3.31 2.65
CA SER A 51 -10.52 3.17 2.44
C SER A 51 -9.77 2.89 3.74
N ASN A 52 -10.15 3.51 4.86
CA ASN A 52 -9.54 3.24 6.15
C ASN A 52 -9.83 1.82 6.66
N ALA A 53 -11.03 1.30 6.44
CA ALA A 53 -11.42 -0.05 6.87
C ALA A 53 -10.53 -1.14 6.25
N TYR A 54 -10.04 -0.94 5.02
CA TYR A 54 -9.18 -1.90 4.34
C TYR A 54 -7.69 -1.81 4.73
N LEU A 55 -7.25 -0.78 5.46
CA LEU A 55 -5.84 -0.63 5.84
C LEU A 55 -5.36 -1.79 6.72
N ASN A 56 -6.18 -2.25 7.67
CA ASN A 56 -5.82 -3.38 8.53
C ASN A 56 -5.64 -4.67 7.72
N ALA A 57 -6.54 -4.93 6.76
CA ALA A 57 -6.44 -6.09 5.88
C ALA A 57 -5.18 -6.02 4.99
N MET A 58 -4.88 -4.82 4.46
CA MET A 58 -3.67 -4.56 3.68
C MET A 58 -2.41 -4.84 4.50
N TYR A 59 -2.31 -4.32 5.73
CA TYR A 59 -1.17 -4.57 6.61
C TYR A 59 -1.07 -6.04 7.04
N GLY A 60 -2.20 -6.73 7.21
CA GLY A 60 -2.23 -8.17 7.41
C GLY A 60 -1.63 -8.93 6.23
N GLY A 61 -2.04 -8.57 5.00
CA GLY A 61 -1.46 -9.13 3.78
C GLY A 61 0.05 -8.86 3.64
N LEU A 62 0.49 -7.63 3.93
CA LEU A 62 1.91 -7.25 3.94
C LEU A 62 2.71 -8.05 4.97
N LEU A 63 2.15 -8.27 6.17
CA LEU A 63 2.79 -9.07 7.21
C LEU A 63 2.97 -10.52 6.76
N VAL A 64 1.91 -11.14 6.23
CA VAL A 64 1.94 -12.52 5.71
C VAL A 64 2.96 -12.62 4.58
N LEU A 65 2.91 -11.71 3.60
CA LEU A 65 3.88 -11.60 2.52
C LEU A 65 5.32 -11.61 3.06
N LEU A 66 5.66 -10.67 3.93
CA LEU A 66 7.03 -10.49 4.42
C LEU A 66 7.48 -11.68 5.26
N LEU A 67 6.66 -12.12 6.21
CA LEU A 67 6.99 -13.23 7.09
C LEU A 67 7.33 -14.50 6.29
N PHE A 68 6.44 -14.90 5.39
CA PHE A 68 6.62 -16.12 4.64
C PHE A 68 7.65 -15.99 3.50
N GLY A 69 7.85 -14.78 2.96
CA GLY A 69 8.95 -14.50 2.05
C GLY A 69 10.32 -14.66 2.72
N ILE A 70 10.45 -14.16 3.96
CA ILE A 70 11.68 -14.30 4.76
C ILE A 70 11.94 -15.78 5.09
N LEU A 71 10.92 -16.51 5.54
CA LEU A 71 11.02 -17.95 5.83
C LEU A 71 11.35 -18.77 4.56
N ALA A 72 10.80 -18.42 3.40
CA ALA A 72 11.16 -19.03 2.12
C ALA A 72 12.63 -18.76 1.76
N GLY A 73 13.10 -17.53 1.98
CA GLY A 73 14.51 -17.18 1.78
C GLY A 73 15.47 -17.95 2.71
N ILE A 74 15.09 -18.14 3.98
CA ILE A 74 15.89 -18.91 4.95
C ILE A 74 15.90 -20.40 4.58
N SER A 75 14.74 -20.99 4.32
CA SER A 75 14.62 -22.42 3.96
C SER A 75 15.32 -22.77 2.65
N GLY A 76 15.43 -21.82 1.71
CA GLY A 76 16.18 -21.97 0.47
C GLY A 76 17.66 -21.56 0.54
N ALA A 77 18.14 -21.11 1.70
CA ALA A 77 19.48 -20.53 1.88
C ALA A 77 19.82 -19.38 0.91
N PHE A 78 18.81 -18.64 0.43
CA PHE A 78 18.98 -17.62 -0.62
C PHE A 78 19.74 -16.39 -0.11
N TRP A 79 19.55 -16.02 1.16
CA TRP A 79 20.21 -14.87 1.78
C TRP A 79 21.74 -14.92 1.77
N THR A 80 22.30 -16.13 1.84
CA THR A 80 23.75 -16.39 1.91
C THR A 80 24.29 -17.08 0.66
N SER A 81 23.46 -17.25 -0.38
CA SER A 81 23.84 -17.97 -1.60
C SER A 81 24.81 -17.21 -2.52
N GLY A 82 25.13 -15.96 -2.20
CA GLY A 82 25.89 -15.04 -3.04
C GLY A 82 25.07 -14.35 -4.13
N LYS A 83 23.79 -14.71 -4.28
CA LYS A 83 22.87 -14.15 -5.27
C LYS A 83 22.09 -12.96 -4.70
N LEU A 84 21.88 -11.91 -5.50
CA LEU A 84 21.42 -10.60 -4.99
C LEU A 84 19.95 -10.27 -5.31
N TRP A 85 19.24 -11.06 -6.12
CA TRP A 85 17.87 -10.72 -6.53
C TRP A 85 16.91 -10.50 -5.34
N ILE A 86 17.08 -11.26 -4.25
CA ILE A 86 16.19 -11.19 -3.08
C ILE A 86 16.38 -9.88 -2.31
N TRP A 87 17.64 -9.44 -2.20
CA TRP A 87 18.00 -8.14 -1.62
C TRP A 87 17.47 -7.00 -2.50
N ALA A 88 17.67 -7.10 -3.82
CA ALA A 88 17.14 -6.12 -4.76
C ALA A 88 15.61 -6.03 -4.65
N ALA A 89 14.90 -7.15 -4.54
CA ALA A 89 13.44 -7.15 -4.40
C ALA A 89 12.97 -6.53 -3.09
N LEU A 90 13.68 -6.74 -1.97
CA LEU A 90 13.39 -6.06 -0.71
C LEU A 90 13.62 -4.55 -0.82
N VAL A 91 14.72 -4.12 -1.43
CA VAL A 91 15.01 -2.69 -1.64
C VAL A 91 13.91 -2.04 -2.49
N VAL A 92 13.51 -2.70 -3.58
CA VAL A 92 12.41 -2.24 -4.43
C VAL A 92 11.09 -2.17 -3.65
N LEU A 93 10.77 -3.19 -2.84
CA LEU A 93 9.56 -3.19 -2.00
C LEU A 93 9.56 -2.00 -1.02
N VAL A 94 10.66 -1.76 -0.32
CA VAL A 94 10.79 -0.62 0.60
C VAL A 94 10.66 0.69 -0.17
N GLY A 95 11.31 0.81 -1.33
CA GLY A 95 11.21 1.99 -2.20
C GLY A 95 9.78 2.27 -2.65
N ILE A 96 9.02 1.24 -3.03
CA ILE A 96 7.59 1.37 -3.36
C ILE A 96 6.79 1.85 -2.17
N VAL A 97 6.95 1.20 -1.01
CA VAL A 97 6.20 1.55 0.22
C VAL A 97 6.47 3.00 0.62
N VAL A 98 7.74 3.41 0.65
CA VAL A 98 8.13 4.78 0.97
C VAL A 98 7.60 5.77 -0.06
N GLY A 99 7.81 5.50 -1.36
CA GLY A 99 7.36 6.38 -2.44
C GLY A 99 5.85 6.57 -2.44
N MET A 100 5.08 5.50 -2.26
CA MET A 100 3.62 5.59 -2.15
C MET A 100 3.20 6.33 -0.89
N TYR A 101 3.84 6.07 0.25
CA TYR A 101 3.53 6.77 1.50
C TYR A 101 3.72 8.28 1.40
N LEU A 102 4.83 8.74 0.81
CA LEU A 102 5.14 10.16 0.65
C LEU A 102 4.11 10.91 -0.23
N VAL A 103 3.45 10.22 -1.17
CA VAL A 103 2.48 10.82 -2.08
C VAL A 103 1.03 10.63 -1.60
N ALA A 104 0.69 9.43 -1.14
CA ALA A 104 -0.67 9.08 -0.75
C ALA A 104 -1.07 9.73 0.58
N LEU A 105 -0.17 9.75 1.57
CA LEU A 105 -0.50 10.26 2.90
C LEU A 105 -0.92 11.74 2.85
N PRO A 106 -0.16 12.67 2.24
CA PRO A 106 -0.59 14.06 2.16
C PRO A 106 -1.90 14.21 1.40
N PHE A 107 -2.09 13.48 0.29
CA PHE A 107 -3.32 13.52 -0.48
C PHE A 107 -4.54 13.14 0.36
N PHE A 108 -4.52 11.97 1.02
CA PHE A 108 -5.66 11.52 1.83
C PHE A 108 -5.90 12.40 3.05
N ASN A 109 -4.85 12.91 3.70
CA ASN A 109 -4.99 13.82 4.83
C ASN A 109 -5.62 15.16 4.40
N ASN A 110 -5.15 15.74 3.30
CA ASN A 110 -5.72 16.97 2.77
C ASN A 110 -7.18 16.77 2.37
N VAL A 111 -7.54 15.65 1.74
CA VAL A 111 -8.94 15.39 1.35
C VAL A 111 -9.82 15.19 2.59
N ARG A 112 -9.31 14.53 3.64
CA ARG A 112 -10.00 14.42 4.94
C ARG A 112 -10.26 15.78 5.55
N HIS A 113 -9.23 16.62 5.65
CA HIS A 113 -9.36 17.98 6.18
C HIS A 113 -10.34 18.82 5.35
N ALA A 114 -10.29 18.71 4.02
CA ALA A 114 -11.15 19.46 3.12
C ALA A 114 -12.65 19.18 3.34
N VAL A 115 -13.01 17.97 3.79
CA VAL A 115 -14.40 17.62 4.14
C VAL A 115 -14.70 17.70 5.64
N GLY A 116 -13.79 18.24 6.43
CA GLY A 116 -13.93 18.39 7.89
C GLY A 116 -13.85 17.08 8.67
N LEU A 117 -13.03 16.12 8.20
CA LEU A 117 -12.67 14.93 8.96
C LEU A 117 -11.31 15.12 9.63
N ALA A 118 -11.19 14.65 10.87
CA ALA A 118 -9.90 14.52 11.53
C ALA A 118 -9.06 13.39 10.90
N THR A 119 -7.75 13.62 10.83
CA THR A 119 -6.75 12.60 10.49
C THR A 119 -6.27 11.89 11.75
N PHE A 120 -5.51 10.80 11.58
CA PHE A 120 -4.90 10.09 12.70
C PHE A 120 -4.00 11.02 13.55
N ASP A 121 -3.24 11.91 12.90
CA ASP A 121 -2.35 12.83 13.58
C ASP A 121 -3.11 13.89 14.39
N ASP A 122 -4.27 14.33 13.92
CA ASP A 122 -5.14 15.29 14.64
C ASP A 122 -5.69 14.64 15.91
N VAL A 123 -6.24 13.43 15.77
CA VAL A 123 -6.78 12.66 16.90
C VAL A 123 -5.69 12.40 17.94
N ARG A 124 -4.48 11.99 17.51
CA ARG A 124 -3.34 11.77 18.39
C ARG A 124 -2.92 13.04 19.15
N LYS A 125 -3.05 14.21 18.52
CA LYS A 125 -2.72 15.52 19.11
C LYS A 125 -3.88 16.16 19.88
N GLY A 126 -5.06 15.54 19.91
CA GLY A 126 -6.26 16.10 20.53
C GLY A 126 -6.79 17.35 19.82
N LEU A 127 -6.54 17.48 18.52
CA LEU A 127 -7.02 18.60 17.71
C LEU A 127 -8.47 18.37 17.30
N GLN A 128 -9.23 19.46 17.22
CA GLN A 128 -10.58 19.43 16.67
C GLN A 128 -10.54 19.19 15.15
N PRO A 129 -11.55 18.52 14.57
CA PRO A 129 -11.68 18.43 13.12
C PRO A 129 -11.70 19.83 12.51
N PRO A 130 -11.00 20.04 11.37
CA PRO A 130 -11.03 21.33 10.70
C PRO A 130 -12.40 21.63 10.12
N GLU A 131 -12.68 22.91 9.87
CA GLU A 131 -13.86 23.30 9.08
C GLU A 131 -13.70 22.85 7.62
N PRO A 132 -14.77 22.34 6.97
CA PRO A 132 -14.74 22.01 5.55
C PRO A 132 -14.37 23.21 4.68
N VAL A 133 -13.62 22.97 3.62
CA VAL A 133 -13.23 24.02 2.65
C VAL A 133 -14.35 24.30 1.65
N SER A 134 -14.17 25.34 0.83
CA SER A 134 -15.11 25.66 -0.25
C SER A 134 -15.19 24.54 -1.29
N ALA A 135 -16.31 24.45 -2.01
CA ALA A 135 -16.49 23.45 -3.06
C ALA A 135 -15.40 23.56 -4.16
N SER A 136 -15.01 24.77 -4.56
CA SER A 136 -13.97 25.00 -5.56
C SER A 136 -12.57 24.55 -5.10
N ASP A 137 -12.26 24.73 -3.81
CA ASP A 137 -10.97 24.28 -3.25
C ASP A 137 -10.93 22.75 -3.17
N LEU A 138 -12.05 22.13 -2.78
CA LEU A 138 -12.19 20.68 -2.78
C LEU A 138 -12.03 20.10 -4.19
N GLU A 139 -12.65 20.69 -5.20
CA GLU A 139 -12.50 20.24 -6.60
C GLU A 139 -11.05 20.31 -7.07
N THR A 140 -10.35 21.40 -6.75
CA THR A 140 -8.93 21.58 -7.07
C THR A 140 -8.07 20.48 -6.43
N LEU A 141 -8.35 20.15 -5.17
CA LEU A 141 -7.64 19.09 -4.46
C LEU A 141 -7.89 17.70 -5.08
N LEU A 142 -9.14 17.41 -5.46
CA LEU A 142 -9.55 16.15 -6.07
C LEU A 142 -8.99 15.97 -7.49
N ALA A 143 -8.60 17.04 -8.17
CA ALA A 143 -7.94 16.99 -9.47
C ALA A 143 -6.47 16.54 -9.41
N SER A 144 -5.91 16.32 -8.21
CA SER A 144 -4.52 15.88 -8.00
C SER A 144 -4.14 14.63 -8.82
N SER A 145 -2.88 14.59 -9.26
CA SER A 145 -2.26 13.43 -9.91
C SER A 145 -1.82 12.35 -8.92
N ALA A 146 -1.89 12.59 -7.61
CA ALA A 146 -1.42 11.67 -6.57
C ALA A 146 -1.95 10.23 -6.71
N PRO A 147 -3.26 9.98 -6.99
CA PRO A 147 -3.77 8.63 -7.24
C PRO A 147 -3.10 7.95 -8.45
N MET A 148 -2.80 8.70 -9.51
CA MET A 148 -2.15 8.16 -10.71
C MET A 148 -0.68 7.85 -10.43
N THR A 149 0.05 8.79 -9.81
CA THR A 149 1.46 8.60 -9.44
C THR A 149 1.63 7.37 -8.57
N THR A 150 0.81 7.23 -7.52
CA THR A 150 0.87 6.09 -6.59
C THR A 150 0.51 4.78 -7.28
N ALA A 151 -0.51 4.75 -8.15
CA ALA A 151 -0.87 3.56 -8.92
C ALA A 151 0.26 3.13 -9.87
N LEU A 152 0.89 4.07 -10.59
CA LEU A 152 2.02 3.77 -11.47
C LEU A 152 3.24 3.27 -10.71
N THR A 153 3.56 3.87 -9.56
CA THR A 153 4.61 3.39 -8.66
C THR A 153 4.34 1.96 -8.19
N GLY A 154 3.11 1.68 -7.76
CA GLY A 154 2.71 0.35 -7.30
C GLY A 154 2.77 -0.72 -8.40
N VAL A 155 2.17 -0.44 -9.57
CA VAL A 155 2.13 -1.39 -10.71
C VAL A 155 3.52 -1.62 -11.29
N GLY A 156 4.28 -0.54 -11.54
CA GLY A 156 5.64 -0.65 -12.08
C GLY A 156 6.58 -1.37 -11.11
N GLY A 157 6.50 -1.04 -9.82
CA GLY A 157 7.26 -1.69 -8.78
C GLY A 157 6.91 -3.18 -8.60
N LEU A 158 5.61 -3.53 -8.65
CA LEU A 158 5.16 -4.91 -8.62
C LEU A 158 5.70 -5.72 -9.81
N ALA A 159 5.70 -5.14 -11.02
CA ALA A 159 6.24 -5.80 -12.20
C ALA A 159 7.75 -6.10 -12.04
N ILE A 160 8.52 -5.16 -11.48
CA ILE A 160 9.95 -5.35 -11.18
C ILE A 160 10.15 -6.46 -10.14
N ILE A 161 9.37 -6.47 -9.05
CA ILE A 161 9.46 -7.51 -8.02
C ILE A 161 9.11 -8.88 -8.61
N ALA A 162 8.06 -8.98 -9.42
CA ALA A 162 7.65 -10.21 -10.07
C ALA A 162 8.77 -10.74 -10.99
N TRP A 163 9.38 -9.87 -11.79
CA TRP A 163 10.52 -10.21 -12.63
C TRP A 163 11.71 -10.76 -11.80
N LEU A 164 12.08 -10.08 -10.71
CA LEU A 164 13.15 -10.51 -9.81
C LEU A 164 12.87 -11.88 -9.19
N MET A 165 11.63 -12.12 -8.74
CA MET A 165 11.25 -13.34 -8.03
C MET A 165 11.07 -14.55 -8.94
N VAL A 166 10.64 -14.32 -10.19
CA VAL A 166 10.43 -15.40 -11.18
C VAL A 166 11.74 -15.75 -11.87
N LEU A 167 12.45 -14.76 -12.43
CA LEU A 167 13.64 -15.02 -13.25
C LEU A 167 14.95 -15.13 -12.46
N LYS A 168 15.01 -14.52 -11.26
CA LYS A 168 16.17 -14.60 -10.34
C LYS A 168 17.50 -14.31 -11.07
N PRO A 169 17.62 -13.16 -11.75
CA PRO A 169 18.65 -12.93 -12.77
C PRO A 169 20.09 -12.85 -12.24
N PHE A 170 20.29 -12.65 -10.94
CA PHE A 170 21.61 -12.49 -10.33
C PHE A 170 21.61 -12.86 -8.84
#